data_AF-A0A9D9N768-F1
#
_entry.id   AF-A0A9D9N768-F1
#
_cell.length_a   1.000
_cell.length_b   1.000
_cell.length_c   1.000
_cell.angle_alpha   90.00
_cell.angle_beta   90.00
_cell.angle_gamma   90.00
#
_symmetry.space_group_name_H-M   'P 1'
#
loop_
_entity.id
_entity.type
_entity.pdbx_description
1 polymer ?
#
loop_
_entity_poly.entity_id
_entity_poly.type
_entity_poly.pdbx_seq_one_letter_code
_entity_poly.pdbx_strand_id
1 'polypeptide(L)'
;MADSFAVILKIGGYIMLFSIFVRFLLILPIPDYPLKAFLLGMSEITTGIQYINILHIDEIKKTALIGAAAAFGGLSSVAQTKSVLSQSKLSILPYVIVKLLLSTCTYFLFLGHDFFF
;
A
#
# COMPACT_ATOMS: atom_id res chain seq x y z
N MET A 1 19.77 5.09 -22.12
CA MET A 1 20.40 5.03 -20.78
C MET A 1 19.93 6.19 -19.90
N ALA A 2 19.92 7.44 -20.39
CA ALA A 2 19.39 8.60 -19.66
C ALA A 2 17.90 8.47 -19.27
N ASP A 3 17.05 7.95 -20.16
CA ASP A 3 15.61 7.80 -19.88
C ASP A 3 15.31 6.78 -18.77
N SER A 4 16.04 5.67 -18.73
CA SER A 4 15.91 4.67 -17.66
C SER A 4 16.31 5.23 -16.30
N PHE A 5 17.37 6.04 -16.26
CA PHE A 5 17.80 6.73 -15.04
C PHE A 5 16.74 7.72 -14.56
N ALA A 6 16.15 8.50 -15.48
CA ALA A 6 15.06 9.41 -15.14
C ALA A 6 13.83 8.67 -14.58
N VAL A 7 13.46 7.52 -15.13
CA VAL A 7 12.37 6.69 -14.61
C VAL A 7 12.67 6.17 -13.21
N ILE A 8 13.87 5.65 -12.96
CA ILE A 8 14.29 5.15 -11.63
C ILE A 8 14.26 6.29 -10.60
N LEU A 9 14.83 7.45 -10.94
CA LEU A 9 14.79 8.64 -10.08
C LEU A 9 13.36 9.06 -9.78
N LYS A 10 12.47 9.02 -10.78
CA LYS A 10 11.07 9.38 -10.60
C LYS A 10 10.34 8.40 -9.67
N ILE A 11 10.58 7.10 -9.82
CA ILE A 11 10.04 6.06 -8.92
C ILE A 11 10.54 6.26 -7.48
N GLY A 12 11.86 6.42 -7.31
CA GLY A 12 12.46 6.68 -5.99
C GLY A 12 11.97 7.97 -5.36
N GLY A 13 11.77 9.03 -6.16
CA GLY A 13 11.18 10.29 -5.75
C GLY A 13 9.75 10.14 -5.21
N TYR A 14 8.91 9.34 -5.86
CA TYR A 14 7.58 9.04 -5.34
C TYR A 14 7.63 8.27 -4.02
N ILE A 15 8.53 7.29 -3.87
CA ILE A 15 8.70 6.56 -2.61
C ILE A 15 9.06 7.55 -1.49
N MET A 16 10.10 8.36 -1.69
CA MET A 16 10.56 9.34 -0.69
C MET A 16 9.47 10.36 -0.32
N LEU A 17 8.72 10.87 -1.29
CA LEU A 17 7.65 11.83 -1.05
C LEU A 17 6.54 11.22 -0.17
N PHE A 18 6.13 9.98 -0.46
CA PHE A 18 5.13 9.30 0.34
C PHE A 18 5.67 8.90 1.73
N SER A 19 6.96 8.53 1.87
CA SER A 19 7.57 8.30 3.19
C SER A 19 7.58 9.55 4.06
N ILE A 20 7.87 10.72 3.48
CA ILE A 20 7.80 12.01 4.18
C ILE A 20 6.35 12.34 4.55
N PHE A 21 5.40 12.12 3.63
CA PHE A 21 3.98 12.31 3.91
C PHE A 21 3.48 11.45 5.08
N VAL A 22 3.89 10.19 5.12
CA VAL A 22 3.60 9.27 6.21
C VAL A 22 4.17 9.77 7.54
N ARG A 23 5.37 10.35 7.56
CA ARG A 23 5.90 11.00 8.78
C ARG A 23 5.01 12.13 9.29
N PHE A 24 4.40 12.93 8.40
CA PHE A 24 3.43 13.94 8.82
C PHE A 24 2.15 13.30 9.41
N LEU A 25 1.65 12.22 8.80
CA LEU A 25 0.51 11.46 9.35
C LEU A 25 0.82 10.86 10.73
N LEU A 26 2.08 10.53 11.02
CA LEU A 26 2.48 10.02 12.32
C LEU A 26 2.43 11.07 13.42
N ILE A 27 2.71 12.34 13.08
CA ILE A 27 2.68 13.48 14.01
C ILE A 27 1.23 13.87 14.33
N LEU A 28 0.28 13.60 13.44
CA LEU A 28 -1.14 13.88 13.71
C LEU A 28 -1.67 13.02 14.87
N PRO A 29 -2.38 13.63 15.83
CA PRO A 29 -3.01 12.93 16.95
C PRO A 29 -4.28 12.23 16.49
N ILE A 30 -4.13 11.17 15.68
CA ILE A 30 -5.24 10.30 15.26
C ILE A 30 -5.56 9.38 16.46
N PRO A 31 -6.76 9.50 17.07
CA PRO A 31 -7.09 8.78 18.30
C PRO A 31 -7.23 7.27 18.08
N ASP A 32 -7.69 6.86 16.90
CA ASP A 32 -7.90 5.45 16.55
C ASP A 32 -6.65 4.83 15.94
N TYR A 33 -5.96 4.00 16.71
CA TYR A 33 -4.77 3.27 16.24
C TYR A 33 -5.01 2.41 14.98
N PRO A 34 -6.12 1.65 14.85
CA PRO A 34 -6.40 0.88 13.64
C PRO A 34 -6.58 1.77 12.40
N LEU A 35 -7.26 2.91 12.56
CA LEU A 35 -7.43 3.89 11.49
C LEU A 35 -6.09 4.50 11.10
N LYS A 36 -5.24 4.81 12.08
CA LYS A 36 -3.87 5.28 11.85
C LYS A 36 -3.07 4.25 11.06
N ALA A 37 -3.05 2.98 11.48
CA ALA A 37 -2.37 1.90 10.77
C ALA A 37 -2.87 1.73 9.33
N PHE A 38 -4.19 1.83 9.11
CA PHE A 38 -4.81 1.77 7.79
C PHE A 38 -4.36 2.94 6.89
N LEU A 39 -4.42 4.18 7.38
CA LEU A 39 -3.99 5.36 6.62
C LEU A 39 -2.50 5.31 6.24
N LEU A 40 -1.66 4.84 7.17
CA LEU A 40 -0.24 4.63 6.93
C LEU A 40 -0.01 3.56 5.86
N GLY A 41 -0.71 2.41 5.96
CA GLY A 41 -0.60 1.33 4.97
C GLY A 41 -1.17 1.65 3.59
N MET A 42 -2.21 2.50 3.53
CA MET A 42 -2.66 3.06 2.26
C MET A 42 -1.62 3.98 1.64
N SER A 43 -0.89 4.76 2.43
CA SER A 43 0.06 5.75 1.91
C SER A 43 1.40 5.11 1.51
N GLU A 44 1.95 4.28 2.38
CA GLU A 44 3.23 3.61 2.22
C GLU A 44 3.20 2.23 2.88
N ILE A 45 3.38 1.18 2.07
CA ILE A 45 3.30 -0.21 2.53
C ILE A 45 4.27 -0.52 3.67
N THR A 46 5.52 -0.09 3.56
CA THR A 46 6.60 -0.47 4.48
C THR A 46 6.28 0.00 5.89
N THR A 47 5.89 1.26 6.04
CA THR A 47 5.45 1.81 7.32
C THR A 47 4.12 1.20 7.77
N GLY A 48 3.15 1.03 6.86
CA GLY A 48 1.87 0.42 7.20
C GLY A 48 1.97 -0.97 7.81
N ILE A 49 2.77 -1.86 7.21
CA ILE A 49 2.98 -3.23 7.70
C ILE A 49 3.55 -3.22 9.12
N GLN A 50 4.50 -2.32 9.43
CA GLN A 50 5.04 -2.19 10.78
C GLN A 50 3.95 -1.84 11.80
N TYR A 51 3.06 -0.90 11.45
CA TYR A 51 1.96 -0.51 12.32
C TYR A 51 0.90 -1.60 12.47
N ILE A 52 0.57 -2.33 11.39
CA ILE A 52 -0.32 -3.50 11.41
C ILE A 52 0.25 -4.58 12.33
N ASN A 53 1.56 -4.82 12.29
CA ASN A 53 2.20 -5.87 13.10
C ASN A 53 2.06 -5.63 14.61
N ILE A 54 2.00 -4.36 15.03
CA ILE A 54 1.90 -3.95 16.45
C ILE A 54 0.44 -3.97 16.93
N LEU A 55 -0.57 -4.13 16.05
CA LEU A 55 -1.95 -4.28 16.49
C LEU A 55 -2.14 -5.55 17.34
N HIS A 56 -2.85 -5.40 18.45
CA HIS A 56 -3.34 -6.51 19.28
C HIS A 56 -4.58 -7.15 18.63
N ILE A 57 -4.37 -7.75 17.48
CA ILE A 57 -5.37 -8.55 16.76
C ILE A 57 -4.86 -9.98 16.63
N ASP A 58 -5.78 -10.88 16.35
CA ASP A 58 -5.46 -12.27 16.04
C ASP A 58 -4.42 -12.36 14.92
N GLU A 59 -3.45 -13.26 15.07
CA GLU A 59 -2.30 -13.39 14.16
C GLU A 59 -2.74 -13.70 12.72
N ILE A 60 -3.85 -14.42 12.53
CA ILE A 60 -4.41 -14.72 11.21
C ILE A 60 -4.92 -13.43 10.54
N LYS A 61 -5.66 -12.61 11.29
CA LYS A 61 -6.15 -11.33 10.77
C LYS A 61 -4.99 -10.38 10.47
N LYS A 62 -3.93 -10.44 11.27
CA LYS A 62 -2.70 -9.67 11.07
C LYS A 62 -2.00 -10.05 9.77
N THR A 63 -1.75 -11.33 9.54
CA THR A 63 -1.13 -11.83 8.30
C THR A 63 -2.01 -11.53 7.08
N ALA A 64 -3.33 -11.72 7.19
CA ALA A 64 -4.27 -11.38 6.13
C ALA A 64 -4.23 -9.88 5.77
N LEU A 65 -4.20 -8.99 6.78
CA LEU A 65 -4.09 -7.53 6.56
C LEU A 65 -2.75 -7.14 5.93
N ILE A 66 -1.65 -7.74 6.38
CA ILE A 66 -0.31 -7.50 5.80
C ILE A 66 -0.28 -7.96 4.34
N GLY A 67 -0.82 -9.15 4.05
CA GLY A 67 -0.91 -9.69 2.69
C GLY A 67 -1.77 -8.81 1.78
N ALA A 68 -2.93 -8.35 2.26
CA ALA A 68 -3.80 -7.43 1.55
C ALA A 68 -3.10 -6.09 1.25
N ALA A 69 -2.46 -5.49 2.27
CA ALA A 69 -1.71 -4.24 2.11
C ALA A 69 -0.58 -4.40 1.09
N ALA A 70 0.16 -5.51 1.13
CA ALA A 70 1.22 -5.83 0.17
C ALA A 70 0.68 -5.94 -1.27
N ALA A 71 -0.44 -6.64 -1.46
CA ALA A 71 -1.10 -6.77 -2.75
C ALA A 71 -1.60 -5.43 -3.31
N PHE A 72 -2.10 -4.53 -2.45
CA PHE A 72 -2.55 -3.21 -2.86
C PHE A 72 -1.40 -2.29 -3.33
N GLY A 73 -0.18 -2.42 -2.83
CA GLY A 73 0.96 -1.60 -3.27
C GLY A 73 1.05 -0.18 -2.68
N GLY A 74 0.02 0.31 -1.98
CA GLY A 74 -0.05 1.69 -1.47
C GLY A 74 -0.24 2.76 -2.57
N LEU A 75 -0.58 3.98 -2.15
CA LEU A 75 -0.83 5.15 -3.01
C LEU A 75 0.43 5.58 -3.76
N SER A 76 1.62 5.35 -3.18
CA SER A 76 2.90 5.58 -3.86
C SER A 76 3.01 4.75 -5.15
N SER A 77 2.60 3.47 -5.14
CA SER A 77 2.60 2.63 -6.35
C SER A 77 1.61 3.10 -7.41
N VAL A 78 0.47 3.67 -6.99
CA VAL A 78 -0.53 4.25 -7.90
C VAL A 78 0.02 5.51 -8.55
N ALA A 79 0.67 6.39 -7.78
CA ALA A 79 1.31 7.60 -8.30
C ALA A 79 2.46 7.28 -9.27
N GLN A 80 3.30 6.29 -8.94
CA GLN A 80 4.37 5.79 -9.81
C GLN A 80 3.80 5.32 -11.15
N THR A 81 2.78 4.45 -11.10
CA THR A 81 2.14 3.88 -12.29
C THR A 81 1.44 4.96 -13.12
N LYS A 82 0.73 5.89 -12.49
CA LYS A 82 0.10 7.03 -13.16
C LYS A 82 1.13 7.87 -13.90
N SER A 83 2.30 8.09 -13.30
CA SER A 83 3.37 8.86 -13.94
C SER A 83 3.92 8.18 -15.20
N VAL A 84 4.03 6.85 -15.19
CA VAL A 84 4.46 6.08 -16.37
C VAL A 84 3.34 6.06 -17.41
N LEU A 85 2.11 5.79 -16.99
CA LEU A 85 0.93 5.76 -17.85
C LEU A 85 0.58 7.13 -18.44
N SER A 86 1.02 8.24 -17.85
CA SER A 86 0.81 9.60 -18.42
C SER A 86 1.45 9.77 -19.80
N GLN A 87 2.39 8.90 -20.17
CA GLN A 87 2.95 8.82 -21.52
C GLN A 87 2.07 8.02 -22.50
N SER A 88 0.93 7.49 -22.03
CA SER A 88 -0.04 6.69 -22.77
C SER A 88 -1.46 7.25 -22.59
N LYS A 89 -2.40 6.90 -23.49
CA LYS A 89 -3.82 7.29 -23.37
C LYS A 89 -4.62 6.41 -22.40
N LEU A 90 -3.96 5.68 -21.51
CA LEU A 90 -4.59 4.69 -20.62
C LEU A 90 -5.06 5.33 -19.32
N SER A 91 -6.24 4.93 -18.86
CA SER A 91 -6.80 5.35 -17.58
C SER A 91 -6.12 4.63 -16.42
N ILE A 92 -5.92 5.33 -15.30
CA ILE A 92 -5.40 4.74 -14.05
C ILE A 92 -6.49 3.99 -13.26
N LEU A 93 -7.77 4.23 -13.55
CA LEU A 93 -8.88 3.64 -12.79
C LEU A 93 -8.92 2.10 -12.86
N PRO A 94 -8.79 1.44 -14.03
CA PRO A 94 -8.78 -0.02 -14.09
C PRO A 94 -7.64 -0.63 -13.26
N TYR A 95 -6.47 0.02 -13.24
CA TYR A 95 -5.33 -0.41 -12.43
C TYR A 95 -5.66 -0.38 -10.93
N VAL A 96 -6.26 0.72 -10.45
CA VAL A 96 -6.66 0.85 -9.04
C VAL A 96 -7.74 -0.18 -8.67
N ILE A 97 -8.73 -0.41 -9.56
CA ILE A 97 -9.78 -1.40 -9.32
C ILE A 97 -9.17 -2.81 -9.20
N VAL A 98 -8.28 -3.20 -10.12
CA VAL A 98 -7.62 -4.51 -10.07
C VAL A 98 -6.80 -4.66 -8.79
N LYS A 99 -6.09 -3.61 -8.36
CA LYS A 99 -5.35 -3.60 -7.09
C LYS A 99 -6.25 -3.80 -5.87
N LEU A 100 -7.39 -3.13 -5.82
CA LEU A 100 -8.37 -3.28 -4.74
C LEU A 100 -8.99 -4.68 -4.72
N LEU A 101 -9.33 -5.21 -5.90
CA LEU A 101 -9.84 -6.58 -6.04
C LEU A 101 -8.80 -7.60 -5.59
N LEU A 102 -7.54 -7.44 -6.03
CA LEU A 102 -6.45 -8.32 -5.63
C LEU A 102 -6.21 -8.28 -4.12
N SER A 103 -6.12 -7.07 -3.54
CA SER A 103 -5.99 -6.88 -2.09
C SER A 103 -7.10 -7.56 -1.31
N THR A 104 -8.35 -7.43 -1.78
CA THR A 104 -9.51 -8.05 -1.15
C THR A 104 -9.47 -9.57 -1.29
N CYS A 105 -9.13 -10.08 -2.47
CA CYS A 105 -9.01 -11.51 -2.73
C CYS A 105 -7.90 -12.14 -1.87
N THR A 106 -6.74 -11.49 -1.76
CA THR A 106 -5.64 -11.93 -0.89
C THR A 106 -6.07 -12.00 0.58
N TYR A 107 -6.80 -11.00 1.07
CA TYR A 107 -7.32 -11.01 2.44
C TYR A 107 -8.21 -12.25 2.71
N PHE A 108 -9.16 -12.53 1.81
CA PHE A 108 -10.05 -13.69 1.95
C PHE A 108 -9.32 -15.02 1.78
N LEU A 109 -8.28 -15.08 0.93
CA LEU A 109 -7.48 -16.28 0.75
C LEU A 109 -6.73 -16.65 2.04
N PHE A 110 -6.09 -15.67 2.69
CA PHE A 110 -5.42 -15.91 3.97
C PHE A 110 -6.41 -16.34 5.07
N LEU A 111 -7.59 -15.71 5.16
CA LEU A 111 -8.62 -16.15 6.10
C LEU A 111 -9.18 -17.56 5.79
N GLY A 112 -9.31 -17.91 4.51
CA GLY A 112 -9.82 -19.21 4.08
C GLY A 112 -8.80 -20.33 4.26
N HIS A 113 -7.50 -20.04 4.17
CA HIS A 113 -6.44 -21.01 4.39
C HIS A 113 -6.51 -21.63 5.81
N ASP A 114 -6.72 -20.79 6.83
CA ASP A 114 -6.87 -21.24 8.22
C ASP A 114 -8.24 -21.91 8.52
N PHE A 115 -9.26 -21.73 7.68
CA PHE A 115 -10.52 -22.47 7.87
C PHE A 115 -10.39 -23.95 7.48
N PHE A 116 -9.41 -24.28 6.63
CA PHE A 116 -9.24 -25.61 6.05
C PHE A 116 -8.13 -26.45 6.72
N PHE A 117 -7.33 -25.87 7.62
CA PHE A 117 -6.20 -26.52 8.31
C PHE A 117 -6.28 -26.33 9.82
#